data_AF-A0A1V5DQI5-F1
#
_entry.id   AF-A0A1V5DQI5-F1
#
_cell.length_a   1.000
_cell.length_b   1.000
_cell.length_c   1.000
_cell.angle_alpha   90.00
_cell.angle_beta   90.00
_cell.angle_gamma   90.00
#
_symmetry.space_group_name_H-M   'P 1'
#
loop_
_entity.id
_entity.type
_entity.pdbx_description
1 polymer ?
#
loop_
_entity_poly.entity_id
_entity_poly.type
_entity_poly.pdbx_seq_one_letter_code
_entity_poly.pdbx_strand_id
1 'polypeptide(L)'
;MGNGAEAIVSDTPTARWATAQPWRGILTVLISVGITVAIAANFKLDGWLGWFTVWGNSLVPMQVVIALAWGAQYPPVQKLDQPWRGIELTLLQVMVGSITALLLLKFVGGGGANPVVNVFTISSVLTTFFLVIAFGCWPFHRLSTPAKGFLTLLLVYPVMAILFRTYNFSDLVKTIPPLASVAPTGPIPWDMALSFYFVMFGFLFVFVTMDMWPLYKVPGVMKQPVMGVALVILCGALAALSFVVLFGFGVKPFDIMLGFLCFVAGVLTTVIALQGWPARSLPQPAKGFLNLLFSGAVAWVLYKFFYAFAVSHFGAGPMGTYPLYLMVIGNFMLALTFPLYVVHSVFFDGWPLPATAAPKEG
;
A
#
# COMPACT_ATOMS: atom_id res chain seq x y z
N MET A 1 51.22 23.83 18.14
CA MET A 1 51.90 22.87 17.23
C MET A 1 51.12 21.57 17.30
N GLY A 2 50.34 21.11 16.34
CA GLY A 2 49.92 21.66 15.06
C GLY A 2 48.48 21.19 14.78
N ASN A 3 47.71 22.07 14.13
CA ASN A 3 46.44 21.78 13.49
C ASN A 3 46.64 20.73 12.38
N GLY A 4 45.65 19.88 12.13
CA GLY A 4 45.70 18.99 10.98
C GLY A 4 44.68 17.85 10.98
N ALA A 5 43.40 18.16 11.18
CA ALA A 5 42.32 17.30 10.71
C ALA A 5 41.30 18.22 10.06
N GLU A 6 41.65 18.69 8.85
CA GLU A 6 40.70 19.27 7.93
C GLU A 6 39.56 18.28 7.77
N ALA A 7 38.37 18.70 8.20
CA ALA A 7 37.14 18.09 7.78
C ALA A 7 37.15 18.08 6.25
N ILE A 8 37.27 16.90 5.65
CA ILE A 8 36.83 16.70 4.27
C ILE A 8 35.32 16.86 4.32
N VAL A 9 34.87 18.11 4.30
CA VAL A 9 33.52 18.47 3.87
C VAL A 9 33.51 17.97 2.43
N SER A 10 32.90 16.82 2.20
CA SER A 10 32.64 16.37 0.84
C SER A 10 31.70 17.40 0.24
N ASP A 11 32.27 18.37 -0.48
CA ASP A 11 31.57 19.29 -1.38
C ASP A 11 30.97 18.46 -2.51
N THR A 12 29.98 17.63 -2.18
CA THR A 12 29.05 17.16 -3.19
C THR A 12 28.12 18.36 -3.38
N PRO A 13 28.18 19.08 -4.51
CA PRO A 13 27.28 20.20 -4.75
C PRO A 13 25.89 19.59 -4.87
N THR A 14 25.14 19.58 -3.77
CA THR A 14 23.78 19.06 -3.77
C THR A 14 22.91 20.14 -4.39
N ALA A 15 22.76 20.08 -5.71
CA ALA A 15 21.88 20.99 -6.41
C ALA A 15 20.53 21.01 -5.69
N ARG A 16 20.02 22.20 -5.33
CA ARG A 16 18.85 22.39 -4.45
C ARG A 16 17.61 21.60 -4.90
N TRP A 17 17.50 21.30 -6.20
CA TRP A 17 16.43 20.45 -6.73
C TRP A 17 16.54 18.99 -6.30
N ALA A 18 17.74 18.45 -6.07
CA ALA A 18 17.93 17.05 -5.64
C ALA A 18 17.52 16.82 -4.18
N THR A 19 17.46 17.88 -3.37
CA THR A 19 17.14 17.83 -1.93
C THR A 19 15.82 18.49 -1.56
N ALA A 20 15.19 19.25 -2.46
CA ALA A 20 13.93 19.94 -2.21
C ALA A 20 12.73 19.22 -2.84
N GLN A 21 11.60 19.29 -2.15
CA GLN A 21 10.30 19.01 -2.75
C GLN A 21 9.89 20.18 -3.68
N PRO A 22 9.24 19.91 -4.82
CA PRO A 22 8.67 18.62 -5.23
C PRO A 22 9.64 17.69 -5.99
N TRP A 23 10.81 18.19 -6.38
CA TRP A 23 11.68 17.53 -7.37
C TRP A 23 12.20 16.16 -6.95
N ARG A 24 12.65 16.00 -5.71
CA ARG A 24 13.08 14.70 -5.19
C ARG A 24 11.93 13.67 -5.23
N GLY A 25 10.73 14.08 -4.86
CA GLY A 25 9.56 13.21 -4.90
C GLY A 25 9.12 12.88 -6.32
N ILE A 26 9.17 13.85 -7.24
CA ILE A 26 8.92 13.60 -8.67
C ILE A 26 9.91 12.57 -9.22
N LEU A 27 11.20 12.69 -8.88
CA LEU A 27 12.20 11.73 -9.35
C LEU A 27 11.97 10.33 -8.76
N THR A 28 11.59 10.25 -7.47
CA THR A 28 11.15 8.99 -6.85
C THR A 28 10.00 8.37 -7.64
N VAL A 29 9.00 9.18 -8.00
CA VAL A 29 7.84 8.71 -8.77
C VAL A 29 8.27 8.19 -10.13
N LEU A 30 9.08 8.94 -10.87
CA LEU A 30 9.55 8.55 -12.20
C LEU A 30 10.37 7.26 -12.17
N ILE A 31 11.29 7.12 -11.21
CA ILE A 31 12.10 5.91 -11.05
C ILE A 31 11.21 4.71 -10.75
N SER A 32 10.31 4.82 -9.77
CA SER A 32 9.43 3.71 -9.40
C SER A 32 8.47 3.33 -10.52
N VAL A 33 7.88 4.31 -11.22
CA VAL A 33 7.02 4.05 -12.40
C VAL A 33 7.82 3.37 -13.51
N GLY A 34 9.05 3.83 -13.78
CA GLY A 34 9.93 3.24 -14.78
C GLY A 34 10.29 1.78 -14.46
N ILE A 35 10.66 1.49 -13.21
CA ILE A 35 10.93 0.12 -12.74
C ILE A 35 9.66 -0.74 -12.83
N THR A 36 8.50 -0.22 -12.42
CA THR A 36 7.22 -0.93 -12.54
C THR A 36 6.96 -1.34 -13.98
N VAL A 37 7.09 -0.41 -14.94
CA VAL A 37 6.88 -0.67 -16.36
C VAL A 37 7.88 -1.70 -16.90
N ALA A 38 9.16 -1.57 -16.54
CA ALA A 38 10.19 -2.51 -16.95
C ALA A 38 9.92 -3.93 -16.43
N ILE A 39 9.51 -4.07 -15.18
CA ILE A 39 9.13 -5.37 -14.61
C ILE A 39 7.89 -5.91 -15.33
N ALA A 40 6.82 -5.12 -15.46
CA ALA A 40 5.57 -5.54 -16.09
C ALA A 40 5.76 -5.97 -17.56
N ALA A 41 6.68 -5.33 -18.29
CA ALA A 41 7.00 -5.67 -19.67
C ALA A 41 7.52 -7.12 -19.82
N ASN A 42 8.03 -7.73 -18.75
CA ASN A 42 8.51 -9.12 -18.75
C ASN A 42 7.41 -10.16 -18.48
N PHE A 43 6.17 -9.73 -18.20
CA PHE A 43 5.06 -10.63 -17.92
C PHE A 43 4.05 -10.67 -19.06
N LYS A 44 3.50 -11.86 -19.31
CA LYS A 44 2.21 -12.04 -19.99
C LYS A 44 1.08 -11.80 -18.99
N LEU A 45 -0.14 -11.55 -19.49
CA LEU A 45 -1.31 -11.26 -18.66
C LEU A 45 -1.55 -12.34 -17.58
N ASP A 46 -1.47 -13.62 -17.92
CA ASP A 46 -1.70 -14.71 -16.96
C ASP A 46 -0.63 -14.75 -15.86
N GLY A 47 0.63 -14.46 -16.19
CA GLY A 47 1.70 -14.36 -15.21
C GLY A 47 1.55 -13.13 -14.32
N TRP A 48 1.11 -12.00 -14.90
CA TRP A 48 0.86 -10.74 -14.21
C TRP A 48 -0.30 -10.87 -13.22
N LEU A 49 -1.42 -11.48 -13.64
CA LEU A 49 -2.60 -11.65 -12.81
C LEU A 49 -2.55 -12.89 -11.91
N GLY A 50 -1.71 -13.87 -12.22
CA GLY A 50 -1.49 -15.08 -11.43
C GLY A 50 -0.41 -14.90 -10.37
N TRP A 51 0.75 -15.52 -10.59
CA TRP A 51 1.85 -15.56 -9.61
C TRP A 51 2.30 -14.18 -9.15
N PHE A 52 2.43 -13.22 -10.07
CA PHE A 52 2.91 -11.88 -9.71
C PHE A 52 1.96 -11.18 -8.74
N THR A 53 0.63 -11.29 -8.94
CA THR A 53 -0.36 -10.77 -7.98
C THR A 53 -0.14 -11.34 -6.58
N VAL A 54 -0.04 -12.66 -6.46
CA VAL A 54 0.13 -13.32 -5.15
C VAL A 54 1.44 -12.90 -4.51
N TRP A 55 2.54 -12.95 -5.27
CA TRP A 55 3.88 -12.61 -4.78
C TRP A 55 3.98 -11.13 -4.39
N GLY A 56 3.63 -10.22 -5.29
CA GLY A 56 3.71 -8.77 -5.08
C GLY A 56 2.87 -8.31 -3.89
N ASN A 57 1.61 -8.76 -3.80
CA ASN A 57 0.77 -8.44 -2.64
C ASN A 57 1.29 -9.08 -1.34
N SER A 58 1.97 -10.23 -1.39
CA SER A 58 2.58 -10.84 -0.21
C SER A 58 3.82 -10.10 0.30
N LEU A 59 4.48 -9.27 -0.54
CA LEU A 59 5.58 -8.41 -0.10
C LEU A 59 5.09 -7.24 0.77
N VAL A 60 3.86 -6.76 0.54
CA VAL A 60 3.36 -5.52 1.13
C VAL A 60 3.20 -5.60 2.66
N PRO A 61 2.65 -6.67 3.27
CA PRO A 61 2.49 -6.74 4.72
C PRO A 61 3.82 -6.58 5.47
N MET A 62 4.88 -7.25 5.00
CA MET A 62 6.21 -7.12 5.58
C MET A 62 6.75 -5.69 5.40
N GLN A 63 6.52 -5.08 4.25
CA GLN A 63 6.91 -3.70 3.99
C GLN A 63 6.23 -2.72 4.94
N VAL A 64 4.93 -2.90 5.20
CA VAL A 64 4.17 -2.08 6.15
C VAL A 64 4.75 -2.22 7.56
N VAL A 65 5.13 -3.43 7.96
CA VAL A 65 5.80 -3.66 9.25
C VAL A 65 7.16 -2.96 9.31
N ILE A 66 8.01 -3.13 8.30
CA ILE A 66 9.33 -2.47 8.27
C ILE A 66 9.16 -0.94 8.31
N ALA A 67 8.35 -0.39 7.43
CA ALA A 67 8.23 1.05 7.26
C ALA A 67 7.46 1.74 8.39
N LEU A 68 6.33 1.17 8.85
CA LEU A 68 5.44 1.84 9.79
C LEU A 68 5.54 1.29 11.21
N ALA A 69 5.63 -0.04 11.40
CA ALA A 69 5.68 -0.62 12.75
C ALA A 69 7.07 -0.51 13.39
N TRP A 70 8.12 -0.68 12.58
CA TRP A 70 9.53 -0.60 12.99
C TRP A 70 10.20 0.72 12.65
N GLY A 71 9.61 1.55 11.79
CA GLY A 71 10.23 2.82 11.36
C GLY A 71 11.59 2.62 10.67
N ALA A 72 11.76 1.51 9.95
CA ALA A 72 13.02 1.07 9.34
C ALA A 72 14.20 0.93 10.33
N GLN A 73 13.90 0.66 11.60
CA GLN A 73 14.91 0.45 12.66
C GLN A 73 15.25 -1.03 12.91
N TYR A 74 14.51 -1.96 12.32
CA TYR A 74 14.76 -3.39 12.43
C TYR A 74 14.74 -4.07 11.04
N PRO A 75 15.69 -4.99 10.75
CA PRO A 75 16.88 -5.36 11.55
C PRO A 75 17.78 -4.16 11.87
N PRO A 76 18.70 -4.26 12.84
CA PRO A 76 19.55 -3.14 13.26
C PRO A 76 20.51 -2.68 12.15
N VAL A 77 19.99 -1.91 11.19
CA VAL A 77 20.69 -1.44 9.99
C VAL A 77 21.26 -0.03 10.14
N GLN A 78 21.21 0.57 11.33
CA GLN A 78 21.64 1.96 11.56
C GLN A 78 23.13 2.19 11.32
N LYS A 79 23.94 1.12 11.35
CA LYS A 79 25.39 1.17 11.11
C LYS A 79 25.76 0.95 9.64
N LEU A 80 24.79 0.68 8.78
CA LEU A 80 25.03 0.46 7.36
C LEU A 80 24.79 1.73 6.57
N ASP A 81 25.75 2.08 5.74
CA ASP A 81 25.60 3.14 4.76
C ASP A 81 24.68 2.69 3.61
N GLN A 82 24.16 3.65 2.84
CA GLN A 82 23.52 3.34 1.57
C GLN A 82 24.57 2.92 0.54
N PRO A 83 24.30 1.91 -0.31
CA PRO A 83 23.00 1.27 -0.53
C PRO A 83 22.73 0.03 0.35
N TRP A 84 23.67 -0.37 1.21
CA TRP A 84 23.61 -1.65 1.94
C TRP A 84 22.43 -1.74 2.91
N ARG A 85 22.13 -0.64 3.60
CA ARG A 85 20.91 -0.53 4.42
C ARG A 85 19.64 -0.83 3.60
N GLY A 86 19.49 -0.17 2.44
CA GLY A 86 18.34 -0.38 1.57
C GLY A 86 18.25 -1.82 1.04
N ILE A 87 19.39 -2.39 0.66
CA ILE A 87 19.48 -3.79 0.20
C ILE A 87 19.04 -4.76 1.30
N GLU A 88 19.54 -4.63 2.53
CA GLU A 88 19.18 -5.54 3.63
C GLU A 88 17.68 -5.52 3.94
N LEU A 89 17.09 -4.32 4.05
CA LEU A 89 15.64 -4.18 4.30
C LEU A 89 14.80 -4.75 3.14
N THR A 90 15.25 -4.55 1.90
CA THR A 90 14.58 -5.09 0.70
C THR A 90 14.68 -6.62 0.68
N LEU A 91 15.84 -7.19 0.99
CA LEU A 91 16.03 -8.65 1.05
C LEU A 91 15.14 -9.28 2.12
N LEU A 92 15.03 -8.66 3.30
CA LEU A 92 14.12 -9.14 4.33
C LEU A 92 12.65 -9.13 3.86
N GLN A 93 12.22 -8.03 3.22
CA GLN A 93 10.88 -7.93 2.65
C GLN A 93 10.62 -9.04 1.62
N VAL A 94 11.55 -9.20 0.66
CA VAL A 94 11.43 -10.20 -0.41
C VAL A 94 11.43 -11.62 0.15
N MET A 95 12.29 -11.92 1.12
CA MET A 95 12.37 -13.23 1.76
C MET A 95 11.04 -13.58 2.46
N VAL A 96 10.57 -12.72 3.37
CA VAL A 96 9.34 -12.98 4.14
C VAL A 96 8.13 -13.02 3.21
N GLY A 97 8.02 -12.07 2.28
CA GLY A 97 6.90 -12.02 1.35
C GLY A 97 6.87 -13.21 0.37
N SER A 98 8.03 -13.72 -0.05
CA SER A 98 8.09 -14.93 -0.89
C SER A 98 7.68 -16.18 -0.12
N ILE A 99 8.13 -16.33 1.13
CA ILE A 99 7.69 -17.42 2.02
C ILE A 99 6.17 -17.36 2.21
N THR A 100 5.63 -16.18 2.52
CA THR A 100 4.19 -15.95 2.63
C THR A 100 3.46 -16.33 1.35
N ALA A 101 3.93 -15.90 0.18
CA ALA A 101 3.29 -16.22 -1.10
C ALA A 101 3.19 -17.74 -1.31
N LEU A 102 4.29 -18.47 -1.07
CA LEU A 102 4.30 -19.93 -1.19
C LEU A 102 3.36 -20.62 -0.19
N LEU A 103 3.30 -20.14 1.06
CA LEU A 103 2.37 -20.65 2.06
C LEU A 103 0.91 -20.40 1.65
N LEU A 104 0.60 -19.20 1.17
CA LEU A 104 -0.76 -18.85 0.73
C LEU A 104 -1.17 -19.63 -0.53
N LEU A 105 -0.28 -19.85 -1.49
CA LEU A 105 -0.55 -20.75 -2.61
C LEU A 105 -0.91 -22.15 -2.12
N LYS A 106 -0.15 -22.69 -1.16
CA LYS A 106 -0.38 -24.05 -0.63
C LYS A 106 -1.67 -24.16 0.17
N PHE A 107 -1.94 -23.23 1.09
CA PHE A 107 -3.03 -23.34 2.07
C PHE A 107 -4.32 -22.66 1.66
N VAL A 108 -4.28 -21.65 0.79
CA VAL A 108 -5.47 -20.91 0.31
C VAL A 108 -5.69 -21.15 -1.18
N GLY A 109 -4.63 -21.20 -1.97
CA GLY A 109 -4.70 -21.35 -3.43
C GLY A 109 -4.87 -22.80 -3.92
N GLY A 110 -4.88 -23.80 -3.05
CA GLY A 110 -4.94 -25.21 -3.47
C GLY A 110 -3.73 -25.65 -4.30
N GLY A 111 -2.59 -25.00 -4.13
CA GLY A 111 -1.33 -25.26 -4.84
C GLY A 111 -1.07 -24.37 -6.06
N GLY A 112 -1.98 -23.47 -6.44
CA GLY A 112 -1.83 -22.61 -7.61
C GLY A 112 -2.36 -21.20 -7.42
N ALA A 113 -1.86 -20.26 -8.23
CA ALA A 113 -2.37 -18.89 -8.25
C ALA A 113 -3.75 -18.88 -8.91
N ASN A 114 -4.73 -18.27 -8.23
CA ASN A 114 -6.11 -18.22 -8.69
C ASN A 114 -6.82 -17.01 -8.03
N PRO A 115 -8.05 -16.67 -8.47
CA PRO A 115 -8.76 -15.52 -7.92
C PRO A 115 -8.99 -15.55 -6.40
N VAL A 116 -9.21 -16.73 -5.80
CA VAL A 116 -9.45 -16.86 -4.35
C VAL A 116 -8.21 -16.44 -3.56
N VAL A 117 -7.03 -16.98 -3.90
CA VAL A 117 -5.79 -16.60 -3.21
C VAL A 117 -5.38 -15.16 -3.52
N ASN A 118 -5.64 -14.65 -4.73
CA ASN A 118 -5.41 -13.24 -5.06
C ASN A 118 -6.23 -12.32 -4.14
N VAL A 119 -7.55 -12.54 -4.05
CA VAL A 119 -8.41 -11.73 -3.18
C VAL A 119 -7.99 -11.86 -1.71
N PHE A 120 -7.62 -13.06 -1.27
CA PHE A 120 -7.11 -13.26 0.10
C PHE A 120 -5.85 -12.43 0.37
N THR A 121 -4.89 -12.43 -0.56
CA THR A 121 -3.64 -11.66 -0.41
C THR A 121 -3.91 -10.17 -0.39
N ILE A 122 -4.76 -9.66 -1.29
CA ILE A 122 -5.15 -8.23 -1.32
C ILE A 122 -5.81 -7.85 0.00
N SER A 123 -6.80 -8.61 0.45
CA SER A 123 -7.48 -8.31 1.72
C SER A 123 -6.54 -8.42 2.92
N SER A 124 -5.54 -9.31 2.90
CA SER A 124 -4.48 -9.36 3.92
C SER A 124 -3.63 -8.08 3.96
N VAL A 125 -3.36 -7.46 2.80
CA VAL A 125 -2.70 -6.14 2.75
C VAL A 125 -3.56 -5.10 3.47
N LEU A 126 -4.85 -5.03 3.16
CA LEU A 126 -5.79 -4.10 3.79
C LEU A 126 -5.84 -4.32 5.32
N THR A 127 -5.92 -5.59 5.75
CA THR A 127 -5.89 -5.97 7.17
C THR A 127 -4.59 -5.52 7.84
N THR A 128 -3.45 -5.66 7.17
CA THR A 128 -2.16 -5.23 7.72
C THR A 128 -2.16 -3.73 8.01
N PHE A 129 -2.65 -2.92 7.08
CA PHE A 129 -2.74 -1.48 7.30
C PHE A 129 -3.68 -1.11 8.45
N PHE A 130 -4.83 -1.76 8.60
CA PHE A 130 -5.69 -1.53 9.76
C PHE A 130 -5.00 -1.94 11.07
N LEU A 131 -4.34 -3.09 11.12
CA LEU A 131 -3.64 -3.53 12.34
C LEU A 131 -2.46 -2.62 12.72
N VAL A 132 -1.72 -2.13 11.73
CA VAL A 132 -0.54 -1.28 11.97
C VAL A 132 -0.90 0.19 12.19
N ILE A 133 -1.77 0.76 11.35
CA ILE A 133 -2.16 2.19 11.44
C ILE A 133 -3.29 2.39 12.45
N ALA A 134 -4.43 1.72 12.28
CA ALA A 134 -5.59 1.97 13.12
C ALA A 134 -5.41 1.41 14.54
N PHE A 135 -4.89 0.18 14.65
CA PHE A 135 -4.65 -0.47 15.95
C PHE A 135 -3.25 -0.21 16.52
N GLY A 136 -2.35 0.47 15.80
CA GLY A 136 -1.02 0.78 16.33
C GLY A 136 -0.22 -0.46 16.76
N CYS A 137 -0.41 -1.59 16.08
CA CYS A 137 0.11 -2.92 16.44
C CYS A 137 -0.43 -3.51 17.76
N TRP A 138 -1.58 -3.04 18.28
CA TRP A 138 -2.26 -3.68 19.42
C TRP A 138 -2.69 -5.13 19.05
N PRO A 139 -2.56 -6.12 19.95
CA PRO A 139 -2.16 -6.01 21.37
C PRO A 139 -0.64 -5.98 21.62
N PHE A 140 0.19 -6.16 20.59
CA PHE A 140 1.65 -6.34 20.71
C PHE A 140 2.46 -5.04 20.85
N HIS A 141 1.81 -3.88 20.81
CA HIS A 141 2.45 -2.56 20.82
C HIS A 141 3.45 -2.30 21.96
N ARG A 142 3.36 -3.03 23.09
CA ARG A 142 4.26 -2.91 24.25
C ARG A 142 5.45 -3.87 24.24
N LEU A 143 5.54 -4.75 23.26
CA LEU A 143 6.66 -5.70 23.13
C LEU A 143 7.87 -5.01 22.49
N SER A 144 8.99 -5.73 22.43
CA SER A 144 10.19 -5.26 21.72
C SER A 144 9.87 -4.95 20.25
N THR A 145 10.63 -4.03 19.63
CA THR A 145 10.43 -3.63 18.23
C THR A 145 10.24 -4.84 17.30
N PRO A 146 11.12 -5.86 17.29
CA PRO A 146 10.95 -7.02 16.41
C PRO A 146 9.67 -7.81 16.72
N ALA A 147 9.43 -8.12 17.99
CA ALA A 147 8.28 -8.92 18.42
C ALA A 147 6.95 -8.25 18.08
N LYS A 148 6.84 -6.93 18.31
CA LYS A 148 5.67 -6.14 17.93
C LYS A 148 5.33 -6.31 16.44
N GLY A 149 6.31 -6.13 15.56
CA GLY A 149 6.08 -6.22 14.11
C GLY A 149 5.78 -7.63 13.62
N PHE A 150 6.57 -8.62 14.04
CA PHE A 150 6.36 -10.01 13.58
C PHE A 150 5.06 -10.61 14.12
N LEU A 151 4.71 -10.36 15.38
CA LEU A 151 3.44 -10.86 15.93
C LEU A 151 2.25 -10.14 15.30
N THR A 152 2.35 -8.85 15.00
CA THR A 152 1.31 -8.15 14.21
C THR A 152 1.20 -8.75 12.81
N LEU A 153 2.30 -9.04 12.12
CA LEU A 153 2.28 -9.70 10.81
C LEU A 153 1.63 -11.08 10.88
N LEU A 154 1.98 -11.90 11.87
CA LEU A 154 1.38 -13.21 12.07
C LEU A 154 -0.12 -13.11 12.36
N LEU A 155 -0.57 -12.07 13.08
CA LEU A 155 -1.98 -11.84 13.39
C LEU A 155 -2.81 -11.45 12.15
N VAL A 156 -2.20 -10.88 11.10
CA VAL A 156 -2.89 -10.52 9.84
C VAL A 156 -3.64 -11.72 9.28
N TYR A 157 -2.97 -12.87 9.15
CA TYR A 157 -3.53 -14.01 8.40
C TYR A 157 -4.67 -14.72 9.13
N PRO A 158 -4.64 -14.97 10.46
CA PRO A 158 -5.80 -15.47 11.19
C PRO A 158 -6.99 -14.51 11.17
N VAL A 159 -6.75 -13.20 11.34
CA VAL A 159 -7.82 -12.19 11.26
C VAL A 159 -8.42 -12.21 9.86
N MET A 160 -7.59 -12.21 8.81
CA MET A 160 -8.07 -12.27 7.44
C MET A 160 -8.77 -13.59 7.14
N ALA A 161 -8.29 -14.73 7.63
CA ALA A 161 -8.95 -16.02 7.47
C ALA A 161 -10.35 -16.04 8.08
N ILE A 162 -10.57 -15.36 9.22
CA ILE A 162 -11.90 -15.19 9.80
C ILE A 162 -12.76 -14.29 8.92
N LEU A 163 -12.26 -13.12 8.51
CA LEU A 163 -13.00 -12.18 7.66
C LEU A 163 -13.36 -12.78 6.29
N PHE A 164 -12.46 -13.58 5.72
CA PHE A 164 -12.62 -14.19 4.41
C PHE A 164 -13.75 -15.23 4.37
N ARG A 165 -14.15 -15.78 5.53
CA ARG A 165 -15.36 -16.63 5.62
C ARG A 165 -16.65 -15.89 5.26
N THR A 166 -16.64 -14.56 5.28
CA THR A 166 -17.80 -13.77 4.89
C THR A 166 -17.98 -13.68 3.36
N TYR A 167 -16.93 -13.98 2.59
CA TYR A 167 -16.90 -13.84 1.14
C TYR A 167 -17.59 -15.03 0.47
N ASN A 168 -18.26 -14.78 -0.64
CA ASN A 168 -18.97 -15.78 -1.43
C ASN A 168 -18.47 -15.78 -2.87
N PHE A 169 -17.85 -16.88 -3.27
CA PHE A 169 -17.31 -17.06 -4.63
C PHE A 169 -18.18 -17.96 -5.52
N SER A 170 -19.42 -18.28 -5.11
CA SER A 170 -20.26 -19.28 -5.79
C SER A 170 -20.47 -18.98 -7.28
N ASP A 171 -20.62 -17.71 -7.66
CA ASP A 171 -20.76 -17.33 -9.07
C ASP A 171 -19.47 -17.52 -9.88
N LEU A 172 -18.31 -17.31 -9.25
CA LEU A 172 -17.02 -17.58 -9.87
C LEU A 172 -16.72 -19.08 -9.97
N VAL A 173 -17.20 -19.88 -9.01
CA VAL A 173 -17.08 -21.34 -9.06
C VAL A 173 -17.88 -21.91 -10.24
N LYS A 174 -19.04 -21.34 -10.60
CA LYS A 174 -19.80 -21.77 -11.78
C LYS A 174 -19.02 -21.59 -13.08
N THR A 175 -18.18 -20.56 -13.16
CA THR A 175 -17.36 -20.28 -14.35
C THR A 175 -16.00 -20.96 -14.31
N ILE A 176 -15.47 -21.26 -13.12
CA ILE A 176 -14.19 -21.94 -12.91
C ILE A 176 -14.39 -23.09 -11.91
N PRO A 177 -14.94 -24.24 -12.34
CA PRO A 177 -15.31 -25.35 -11.44
C PRO A 177 -14.21 -25.84 -10.49
N PRO A 178 -12.92 -25.89 -10.86
CA PRO A 178 -11.85 -26.29 -9.94
C PRO A 178 -11.74 -25.45 -8.66
N LEU A 179 -12.27 -24.21 -8.65
CA LEU A 179 -12.26 -23.35 -7.46
C LEU A 179 -13.14 -23.85 -6.32
N ALA A 180 -14.11 -24.75 -6.59
CA ALA A 180 -15.05 -25.24 -5.58
C ALA A 180 -14.37 -25.83 -4.32
N SER A 181 -13.16 -26.37 -4.48
CA SER A 181 -12.37 -26.98 -3.40
C SER A 181 -11.78 -25.97 -2.40
N VAL A 182 -11.63 -24.70 -2.80
CA VAL A 182 -10.94 -23.65 -2.02
C VAL A 182 -11.81 -22.42 -1.77
N ALA A 183 -12.87 -22.23 -2.55
CA ALA A 183 -13.71 -21.05 -2.56
C ALA A 183 -14.64 -20.98 -1.33
N PRO A 184 -14.59 -19.88 -0.54
CA PRO A 184 -15.57 -19.63 0.52
C PRO A 184 -16.99 -19.43 -0.02
N THR A 185 -17.97 -19.87 0.77
CA THR A 185 -19.42 -19.79 0.47
C THR A 185 -20.17 -18.92 1.48
N GLY A 186 -19.55 -17.82 1.90
CA GLY A 186 -20.11 -16.89 2.88
C GLY A 186 -21.38 -16.16 2.42
N PRO A 187 -21.92 -15.25 3.22
CA PRO A 187 -23.14 -14.52 2.88
C PRO A 187 -22.96 -13.37 1.88
N ILE A 188 -21.75 -12.82 1.69
CA ILE A 188 -21.54 -11.59 0.90
C ILE A 188 -20.79 -11.93 -0.40
N PRO A 189 -21.30 -11.54 -1.59
CA PRO A 189 -20.56 -11.68 -2.84
C PRO A 189 -19.12 -11.17 -2.73
N TRP A 190 -18.15 -11.96 -3.17
CA TRP A 190 -16.72 -11.68 -2.99
C TRP A 190 -16.29 -10.32 -3.56
N ASP A 191 -16.89 -9.90 -4.67
CA ASP A 191 -16.62 -8.64 -5.34
C ASP A 191 -17.15 -7.46 -4.52
N MET A 192 -18.35 -7.57 -3.97
CA MET A 192 -18.91 -6.59 -3.03
C MET A 192 -18.09 -6.50 -1.74
N ALA A 193 -17.73 -7.65 -1.16
CA ALA A 193 -16.96 -7.71 0.08
C ALA A 193 -15.58 -7.06 -0.08
N LEU A 194 -14.86 -7.40 -1.15
CA LEU A 194 -13.56 -6.82 -1.45
C LEU A 194 -13.69 -5.32 -1.73
N SER A 195 -14.64 -4.91 -2.57
CA SER A 195 -14.87 -3.50 -2.90
C SER A 195 -15.14 -2.67 -1.65
N PHE A 196 -16.03 -3.16 -0.78
CA PHE A 196 -16.37 -2.48 0.47
C PHE A 196 -15.13 -2.33 1.36
N TYR A 197 -14.36 -3.41 1.51
CA TYR A 197 -13.16 -3.37 2.32
C TYR A 197 -12.11 -2.39 1.77
N PHE A 198 -12.00 -2.30 0.45
CA PHE A 198 -11.13 -1.33 -0.20
C PHE A 198 -11.58 0.12 0.01
N VAL A 199 -12.88 0.38 0.00
CA VAL A 199 -13.40 1.73 0.29
C VAL A 199 -13.13 2.10 1.75
N MET A 200 -13.30 1.17 2.69
CA MET A 200 -12.89 1.38 4.09
C MET A 200 -11.40 1.74 4.17
N PHE A 201 -10.56 1.02 3.45
CA PHE A 201 -9.13 1.28 3.35
C PHE A 201 -8.81 2.65 2.76
N GLY A 202 -9.57 3.09 1.76
CA GLY A 202 -9.50 4.45 1.24
C GLY A 202 -9.75 5.50 2.30
N PHE A 203 -10.81 5.35 3.10
CA PHE A 203 -11.11 6.27 4.20
C PHE A 203 -10.07 6.22 5.32
N LEU A 204 -9.45 5.07 5.60
CA LEU A 204 -8.30 5.00 6.51
C LEU A 204 -7.20 5.96 6.04
N PHE A 205 -6.89 5.98 4.74
CA PHE A 205 -5.91 6.89 4.16
C PHE A 205 -6.35 8.35 4.09
N VAL A 206 -7.66 8.63 4.02
CA VAL A 206 -8.20 9.98 4.26
C VAL A 206 -7.82 10.44 5.66
N PHE A 207 -8.12 9.64 6.69
CA PHE A 207 -7.77 9.99 8.08
C PHE A 207 -6.25 10.13 8.26
N VAL A 208 -5.43 9.25 7.67
CA VAL A 208 -3.97 9.37 7.69
C VAL A 208 -3.50 10.70 7.09
N THR A 209 -4.02 11.08 5.93
CA THR A 209 -3.63 12.34 5.25
C THR A 209 -4.04 13.58 6.05
N MET A 210 -5.11 13.46 6.84
CA MET A 210 -5.58 14.49 7.74
C MET A 210 -4.92 14.45 9.13
N ASP A 211 -3.83 13.70 9.30
CA ASP A 211 -3.14 13.49 10.60
C ASP A 211 -4.12 13.03 11.71
N MET A 212 -5.07 12.16 11.35
CA MET A 212 -6.17 11.67 12.20
C MET A 212 -7.16 12.76 12.66
N TRP A 213 -7.25 13.90 11.98
CA TRP A 213 -8.31 14.89 12.24
C TRP A 213 -9.69 14.31 11.89
N PRO A 214 -10.75 14.60 12.67
CA PRO A 214 -10.75 15.37 13.93
C PRO A 214 -10.53 14.49 15.17
N LEU A 215 -10.24 13.19 15.02
CA LEU A 215 -10.15 12.22 16.13
C LEU A 215 -9.12 12.60 17.19
N TYR A 216 -7.98 13.18 16.78
CA TYR A 216 -6.96 13.62 17.73
C TYR A 216 -7.45 14.69 18.72
N LYS A 217 -8.55 15.39 18.41
CA LYS A 217 -9.17 16.38 19.32
C LYS A 217 -9.88 15.72 20.50
N VAL A 218 -10.07 14.40 20.48
CA VAL A 218 -10.68 13.62 21.55
C VAL A 218 -9.64 12.66 22.12
N PRO A 219 -8.86 13.05 23.15
CA PRO A 219 -7.72 12.26 23.64
C PRO A 219 -8.06 10.83 24.07
N GLY A 220 -9.30 10.59 24.52
CA GLY A 220 -9.77 9.25 24.89
C GLY A 220 -9.84 8.29 23.70
N VAL A 221 -10.18 8.81 22.50
CA VAL A 221 -10.28 8.01 21.27
C VAL A 221 -8.89 7.63 20.74
N MET A 222 -7.86 8.43 21.02
CA MET A 222 -6.50 8.18 20.52
C MET A 222 -5.73 7.07 21.25
N LYS A 223 -6.36 6.38 22.21
CA LYS A 223 -5.74 5.29 22.97
C LYS A 223 -6.10 3.93 22.37
N GLN A 224 -5.16 3.00 22.32
CA GLN A 224 -5.46 1.62 21.90
C GLN A 224 -6.17 0.83 23.01
N PRO A 225 -7.15 -0.05 22.69
CA PRO A 225 -7.63 -0.40 21.35
C PRO A 225 -8.74 0.53 20.80
N VAL A 226 -9.15 1.55 21.56
CA VAL A 226 -10.29 2.43 21.22
C VAL A 226 -10.08 3.11 19.86
N MET A 227 -8.86 3.60 19.57
CA MET A 227 -8.54 4.24 18.28
C MET A 227 -8.80 3.31 17.10
N GLY A 228 -8.33 2.07 17.19
CA GLY A 228 -8.51 1.06 16.13
C GLY A 228 -9.98 0.75 15.89
N VAL A 229 -10.74 0.54 16.97
CA VAL A 229 -12.19 0.28 16.89
C VAL A 229 -12.93 1.48 16.29
N ALA A 230 -12.64 2.69 16.76
CA ALA A 230 -13.26 3.91 16.25
C ALA A 230 -12.99 4.12 14.75
N LEU A 231 -11.74 3.93 14.31
CA LEU A 231 -11.37 4.05 12.90
C LEU A 231 -12.03 2.98 12.03
N VAL A 232 -12.10 1.72 12.47
CA VAL A 232 -12.81 0.66 11.74
C VAL A 232 -14.28 1.00 11.57
N ILE A 233 -14.96 1.44 12.64
CA ILE A 233 -16.38 1.82 12.60
C ILE A 233 -16.58 3.02 11.67
N LEU A 234 -15.78 4.07 11.79
CA LEU A 234 -15.91 5.27 10.97
C LEU A 234 -15.63 4.98 9.49
N CYS A 235 -14.56 4.25 9.18
CA CYS A 235 -14.26 3.85 7.81
C CYS A 235 -15.37 2.95 7.24
N GLY A 236 -15.92 2.04 8.04
CA GLY A 236 -17.04 1.17 7.69
C GLY A 236 -18.32 1.97 7.39
N ALA A 237 -18.66 2.94 8.24
CA ALA A 237 -19.82 3.80 8.05
C ALA A 237 -19.70 4.67 6.79
N LEU A 238 -18.52 5.26 6.57
CA LEU A 238 -18.25 6.05 5.36
C LEU A 238 -18.23 5.19 4.09
N ALA A 239 -17.72 3.96 4.16
CA ALA A 239 -17.79 3.01 3.07
C ALA A 239 -19.23 2.62 2.75
N ALA A 240 -20.04 2.32 3.77
CA ALA A 240 -21.46 2.01 3.59
C ALA A 240 -22.22 3.18 2.96
N LEU A 241 -21.98 4.40 3.43
CA LEU A 241 -22.55 5.61 2.83
C LEU A 241 -22.13 5.76 1.36
N SER A 242 -20.86 5.54 1.04
CA SER A 242 -20.36 5.62 -0.33
C SER A 242 -21.04 4.59 -1.25
N PHE A 243 -21.26 3.37 -0.75
CA PHE A 243 -21.97 2.32 -1.49
C PHE A 243 -23.43 2.70 -1.75
N VAL A 244 -24.15 3.20 -0.73
CA VAL A 244 -25.54 3.63 -0.88
C VAL A 244 -25.65 4.74 -1.94
N VAL A 245 -24.78 5.75 -1.88
CA VAL A 245 -24.80 6.87 -2.82
C VAL A 245 -24.45 6.40 -4.23
N LEU A 246 -23.35 5.67 -4.41
CA LEU A 246 -22.85 5.30 -5.73
C LEU A 246 -23.69 4.20 -6.41
N PHE A 247 -24.29 3.28 -5.65
CA PHE A 247 -25.31 2.38 -6.20
C PHE A 247 -26.58 3.12 -6.60
N GLY A 248 -26.96 4.18 -5.88
CA GLY A 248 -28.03 5.07 -6.30
C GLY A 248 -27.80 5.68 -7.69
N PHE A 249 -26.53 5.82 -8.10
CA PHE A 249 -26.13 6.27 -9.44
C PHE A 249 -25.81 5.11 -10.42
N GLY A 250 -26.04 3.86 -10.04
CA GLY A 250 -25.82 2.69 -10.90
C GLY A 250 -24.35 2.28 -11.07
N VAL A 251 -23.43 2.76 -10.23
CA VAL A 251 -22.01 2.41 -10.30
C VAL A 251 -21.79 1.00 -9.74
N LYS A 252 -21.04 0.14 -10.44
CA LYS A 252 -20.78 -1.24 -10.00
C LYS A 252 -19.75 -1.29 -8.86
N PRO A 253 -19.77 -2.32 -7.98
CA PRO A 253 -18.88 -2.39 -6.83
C PRO A 253 -17.40 -2.22 -7.19
N PHE A 254 -16.92 -2.90 -8.23
CA PHE A 254 -15.51 -2.80 -8.63
C PHE A 254 -15.15 -1.48 -9.32
N ASP A 255 -16.08 -0.77 -9.94
CA ASP A 255 -15.78 0.57 -10.44
C ASP A 255 -15.57 1.55 -9.29
N ILE A 256 -16.37 1.39 -8.21
CA ILE A 256 -16.14 2.10 -6.94
C ILE A 256 -14.75 1.73 -6.38
N MET A 257 -14.44 0.43 -6.34
CA MET A 257 -13.15 -0.06 -5.87
C MET A 257 -11.98 0.52 -6.67
N LEU A 258 -12.08 0.57 -8.00
CA LEU A 258 -11.04 1.14 -8.86
C LEU A 258 -10.81 2.62 -8.53
N GLY A 259 -11.88 3.39 -8.35
CA GLY A 259 -11.77 4.80 -7.97
C GLY A 259 -10.98 4.98 -6.67
N PHE A 260 -11.34 4.22 -5.64
CA PHE A 260 -10.63 4.26 -4.35
C PHE A 260 -9.22 3.68 -4.40
N LEU A 261 -8.99 2.65 -5.23
CA LEU A 261 -7.67 2.08 -5.49
C LEU A 261 -6.73 3.13 -6.09
N CYS A 262 -7.15 3.79 -7.17
CA CYS A 262 -6.39 4.86 -7.79
C CYS A 262 -6.16 6.01 -6.81
N PHE A 263 -7.20 6.40 -6.07
CA PHE A 263 -7.13 7.45 -5.06
C PHE A 263 -6.09 7.14 -3.98
N VAL A 264 -6.10 5.93 -3.40
CA VAL A 264 -5.11 5.52 -2.40
C VAL A 264 -3.70 5.54 -2.97
N ALA A 265 -3.50 5.08 -4.21
CA ALA A 265 -2.20 5.18 -4.87
C ALA A 265 -1.74 6.63 -5.01
N GLY A 266 -2.65 7.56 -5.34
CA GLY A 266 -2.38 8.99 -5.35
C GLY A 266 -2.01 9.52 -3.96
N VAL A 267 -2.74 9.14 -2.92
CA VAL A 267 -2.46 9.53 -1.53
C VAL A 267 -1.09 9.04 -1.09
N LEU A 268 -0.77 7.78 -1.34
CA LEU A 268 0.52 7.19 -1.01
C LEU A 268 1.66 7.89 -1.76
N THR A 269 1.44 8.25 -3.02
CA THR A 269 2.41 9.04 -3.81
C THR A 269 2.64 10.41 -3.16
N THR A 270 1.58 11.13 -2.82
CA THR A 270 1.66 12.45 -2.20
C THR A 270 2.33 12.41 -0.83
N VAL A 271 1.95 11.47 0.02
CA VAL A 271 2.42 11.40 1.41
C VAL A 271 3.84 10.83 1.48
N ILE A 272 4.18 9.81 0.69
CA ILE A 272 5.44 9.07 0.82
C ILE A 272 6.50 9.60 -0.15
N ALA A 273 6.19 9.70 -1.45
CA ALA A 273 7.18 10.16 -2.43
C ALA A 273 7.34 11.69 -2.36
N LEU A 274 6.23 12.42 -2.34
CA LEU A 274 6.24 13.90 -2.34
C LEU A 274 6.26 14.52 -0.93
N GLN A 275 6.32 13.69 0.13
CA GLN A 275 6.43 14.13 1.53
C GLN A 275 5.38 15.19 1.93
N GLY A 276 4.15 15.02 1.44
CA GLY A 276 3.02 15.90 1.73
C GLY A 276 3.04 17.24 0.99
N TRP A 277 3.90 17.43 -0.02
CA TRP A 277 3.82 18.58 -0.94
C TRP A 277 2.52 18.49 -1.78
N PRO A 278 1.82 19.61 -2.05
CA PRO A 278 2.19 21.00 -1.76
C PRO A 278 1.83 21.49 -0.36
N ALA A 279 0.96 20.79 0.36
CA ALA A 279 0.33 21.32 1.58
C ALA A 279 1.15 21.13 2.87
N ARG A 280 2.38 20.62 2.79
CA ARG A 280 3.18 20.19 3.95
C ARG A 280 3.36 21.22 5.05
N SER A 281 3.33 22.51 4.71
CA SER A 281 3.51 23.63 5.65
C SER A 281 2.19 24.24 6.16
N LEU A 282 1.04 23.72 5.74
CA LEU A 282 -0.26 24.19 6.22
C LEU A 282 -0.65 23.45 7.51
N PRO A 283 -1.47 24.07 8.38
CA PRO A 283 -2.08 23.38 9.52
C PRO A 283 -3.28 22.52 9.08
N GLN A 284 -3.68 21.56 9.92
CA GLN A 284 -4.93 20.83 9.73
C GLN A 284 -6.15 21.73 10.04
N PRO A 285 -7.27 21.61 9.31
CA PRO A 285 -7.53 20.59 8.30
C PRO A 285 -7.12 20.97 6.86
N ALA A 286 -6.64 22.20 6.64
CA ALA A 286 -6.32 22.71 5.30
C ALA A 286 -5.23 21.87 4.60
N LYS A 287 -4.21 21.44 5.36
CA LYS A 287 -3.18 20.50 4.89
C LYS A 287 -3.78 19.22 4.32
N GLY A 288 -4.64 18.56 5.10
CA GLY A 288 -5.29 17.32 4.72
C GLY A 288 -6.13 17.50 3.45
N PHE A 289 -7.03 18.48 3.42
CA PHE A 289 -7.90 18.71 2.27
C PHE A 289 -7.12 19.02 0.98
N LEU A 290 -6.11 19.90 1.04
CA LEU A 290 -5.32 20.23 -0.14
C LEU A 290 -4.52 19.02 -0.65
N ASN A 291 -3.94 18.22 0.25
CA ASN A 291 -3.23 17.00 -0.14
C ASN A 291 -4.17 15.92 -0.67
N LEU A 292 -5.40 15.80 -0.17
CA LEU A 292 -6.40 14.86 -0.71
C LEU A 292 -6.81 15.24 -2.14
N LEU A 293 -7.06 16.53 -2.40
CA LEU A 293 -7.37 17.04 -3.74
C LEU A 293 -6.21 16.83 -4.71
N PHE A 294 -4.99 17.18 -4.28
CA PHE A 294 -3.78 16.96 -5.07
C PHE A 294 -3.55 15.47 -5.36
N SER A 295 -3.79 14.60 -4.37
CA SER A 295 -3.71 13.15 -4.53
C SER A 295 -4.69 12.61 -5.57
N GLY A 296 -5.90 13.19 -5.67
CA GLY A 296 -6.84 12.86 -6.73
C GLY A 296 -6.30 13.18 -8.14
N ALA A 297 -5.62 14.31 -8.30
CA ALA A 297 -4.98 14.66 -9.57
C ALA A 297 -3.83 13.71 -9.91
N VAL A 298 -2.96 13.41 -8.94
CA VAL A 298 -1.86 12.44 -9.10
C VAL A 298 -2.38 11.06 -9.46
N ALA A 299 -3.43 10.59 -8.76
CA ALA A 299 -4.11 9.33 -9.03
C ALA A 299 -4.60 9.25 -10.48
N TRP A 300 -5.24 10.30 -10.97
CA TRP A 300 -5.74 10.36 -12.34
C TRP A 300 -4.62 10.28 -13.39
N VAL A 301 -3.53 11.02 -13.19
CA VAL A 301 -2.36 10.98 -14.09
C VAL A 301 -1.74 9.58 -14.13
N LEU A 302 -1.48 8.98 -12.95
CA LEU A 302 -0.90 7.63 -12.86
C LEU A 302 -1.83 6.58 -13.48
N TYR A 303 -3.14 6.67 -13.22
CA TYR A 303 -4.13 5.78 -13.83
C TYR A 303 -4.10 5.86 -15.35
N LYS A 304 -4.12 7.07 -15.93
CA LYS A 304 -4.09 7.25 -17.38
C LYS A 304 -2.82 6.68 -18.00
N PHE A 305 -1.67 6.92 -17.36
CA PHE A 305 -0.40 6.38 -17.81
C PHE A 305 -0.38 4.84 -17.78
N PHE A 306 -0.69 4.23 -16.64
CA PHE A 306 -0.67 2.78 -16.51
C PHE A 306 -1.73 2.09 -17.36
N TYR A 307 -2.91 2.70 -17.52
CA TYR A 307 -3.95 2.19 -18.42
C TYR A 307 -3.48 2.21 -19.87
N ALA A 308 -2.88 3.31 -20.34
CA ALA A 308 -2.33 3.39 -21.69
C ALA A 308 -1.23 2.34 -21.92
N PHE A 309 -0.30 2.18 -20.97
CA PHE A 309 0.72 1.14 -21.02
C PHE A 309 0.09 -0.26 -21.05
N ALA A 310 -0.86 -0.55 -20.17
CA ALA A 310 -1.52 -1.84 -20.08
C ALA A 310 -2.28 -2.19 -21.37
N VAL A 311 -2.95 -1.22 -22.01
CA VAL A 311 -3.57 -1.42 -23.32
C VAL A 311 -2.52 -1.72 -24.39
N SER A 312 -1.39 -1.03 -24.38
CA SER A 312 -0.31 -1.25 -25.36
C SER A 312 0.39 -2.62 -25.19
N HIS A 313 0.50 -3.11 -23.95
CA HIS A 313 1.28 -4.31 -23.62
C HIS A 313 0.42 -5.57 -23.50
N PHE A 314 -0.71 -5.50 -22.81
CA PHE A 314 -1.63 -6.63 -22.62
C PHE A 314 -2.78 -6.66 -23.62
N GLY A 315 -2.99 -5.58 -24.39
CA GLY A 315 -4.03 -5.45 -25.40
C GLY A 315 -5.34 -4.83 -24.88
N ALA A 316 -6.10 -4.23 -25.80
CA ALA A 316 -7.37 -3.56 -25.50
C ALA A 316 -8.47 -4.52 -25.03
N GLY A 317 -8.45 -5.79 -25.47
CA GLY A 317 -9.45 -6.80 -25.09
C GLY A 317 -9.47 -7.06 -23.58
N PRO A 318 -8.36 -7.52 -22.97
CA PRO A 318 -8.26 -7.69 -21.52
C PRO A 318 -8.56 -6.41 -20.74
N MET A 319 -8.11 -5.25 -21.24
CA MET A 319 -8.36 -3.96 -20.61
C MET A 319 -9.80 -3.45 -20.76
N GLY A 320 -10.61 -4.04 -21.64
CA GLY A 320 -12.05 -3.83 -21.73
C GLY A 320 -12.89 -4.87 -20.99
N THR A 321 -12.26 -5.91 -20.41
CA THR A 321 -12.96 -7.04 -19.79
C THR A 321 -13.07 -6.86 -18.28
N TYR A 322 -14.28 -6.72 -17.77
CA TYR A 322 -14.55 -6.72 -16.34
C TYR A 322 -14.38 -8.14 -15.75
N PRO A 323 -13.66 -8.36 -14.63
CA PRO A 323 -12.95 -7.39 -13.79
C PRO A 323 -11.43 -7.32 -14.05
N LEU A 324 -10.94 -7.85 -15.18
CA LEU A 324 -9.50 -8.00 -15.46
C LEU A 324 -8.74 -6.68 -15.45
N TYR A 325 -9.28 -5.64 -16.10
CA TYR A 325 -8.61 -4.32 -16.16
C TYR A 325 -8.33 -3.76 -14.76
N LEU A 326 -9.26 -3.97 -13.81
CA LEU A 326 -9.07 -3.52 -12.44
C LEU A 326 -7.88 -4.21 -11.79
N MET A 327 -7.76 -5.52 -11.96
CA MET A 327 -6.70 -6.30 -11.32
C MET A 327 -5.34 -5.95 -11.92
N VAL A 328 -5.30 -5.71 -13.24
CA VAL A 328 -4.10 -5.22 -13.93
C VAL A 328 -3.64 -3.88 -13.35
N ILE A 329 -4.56 -2.91 -13.27
CA ILE A 329 -4.26 -1.57 -12.73
C ILE A 329 -3.91 -1.62 -11.24
N GLY A 330 -4.59 -2.47 -10.47
CA GLY A 330 -4.28 -2.72 -9.06
C GLY A 330 -2.84 -3.19 -8.86
N ASN A 331 -2.38 -4.12 -9.69
CA ASN A 331 -1.00 -4.59 -9.64
C ASN A 331 0.00 -3.48 -9.98
N PHE A 332 -0.27 -2.67 -11.02
CA PHE A 332 0.57 -1.54 -11.36
C PHE A 332 0.67 -0.55 -10.21
N MET A 333 -0.45 -0.04 -9.72
CA MET A 333 -0.48 1.09 -8.81
C MET A 333 -0.10 0.71 -7.38
N LEU A 334 -0.59 -0.42 -6.87
CA LEU A 334 -0.50 -0.76 -5.45
C LEU A 334 0.33 -2.01 -5.14
N ALA A 335 0.35 -3.03 -6.01
CA ALA A 335 1.15 -4.24 -5.75
C ALA A 335 2.63 -4.05 -6.12
N LEU A 336 2.97 -3.09 -6.99
CA LEU A 336 4.35 -2.85 -7.42
C LEU A 336 4.82 -1.40 -7.23
N THR A 337 4.13 -0.41 -7.80
CA THR A 337 4.64 0.98 -7.76
C THR A 337 4.66 1.55 -6.35
N PHE A 338 3.60 1.37 -5.56
CA PHE A 338 3.59 1.77 -4.16
C PHE A 338 4.73 1.13 -3.34
N PRO A 339 4.95 -0.19 -3.41
CA PRO A 339 6.11 -0.82 -2.79
C PRO A 339 7.43 -0.17 -3.16
N LEU A 340 7.64 0.12 -4.44
CA LEU A 340 8.84 0.79 -4.91
C LEU A 340 9.00 2.21 -4.35
N TYR A 341 7.91 2.97 -4.14
CA TYR A 341 8.01 4.26 -3.44
C TYR A 341 8.52 4.09 -2.01
N VAL A 342 8.05 3.08 -1.29
CA VAL A 342 8.50 2.82 0.09
C VAL A 342 9.94 2.32 0.11
N VAL A 343 10.31 1.40 -0.78
CA VAL A 343 11.69 0.93 -0.89
C VAL A 343 12.62 2.11 -1.17
N HIS A 344 12.32 2.93 -2.17
CA HIS A 344 13.16 4.08 -2.50
C HIS A 344 13.18 5.12 -1.36
N SER A 345 12.02 5.58 -0.88
CA SER A 345 11.94 6.68 0.10
C SER A 345 12.33 6.27 1.52
N VAL A 346 12.07 5.03 1.93
CA VAL A 346 12.23 4.58 3.33
C VAL A 346 13.43 3.65 3.49
N PHE A 347 13.61 2.67 2.62
CA PHE A 347 14.68 1.69 2.79
C PHE A 347 16.02 2.26 2.31
N PHE A 348 16.00 2.85 1.13
CA PHE A 348 17.16 3.52 0.53
C PHE A 348 17.31 4.98 0.95
N ASP A 349 16.37 5.53 1.73
CA ASP A 349 16.36 6.94 2.15
C ASP A 349 16.54 7.92 0.96
N GLY A 350 15.94 7.56 -0.18
CA GLY A 350 16.04 8.25 -1.47
C GLY A 350 17.38 8.16 -2.18
N TRP A 351 18.33 7.32 -1.72
CA TRP A 351 19.58 7.07 -2.42
C TRP A 351 19.30 6.61 -3.87
N PRO A 352 20.07 7.10 -4.87
CA PRO A 352 21.32 7.87 -4.76
C PRO A 352 21.15 9.39 -4.57
N LEU A 353 19.94 9.88 -4.34
CA LEU A 353 19.71 11.32 -4.10
C LEU A 353 20.12 11.70 -2.67
N PRO A 354 20.60 12.95 -2.48
CA PRO A 354 20.97 13.41 -1.14
C PRO A 354 19.73 13.56 -0.23
N ALA A 355 19.95 13.45 1.08
CA ALA A 355 18.89 13.60 2.06
C ALA A 355 18.21 14.97 1.98
N THR A 356 16.90 15.00 2.22
CA THR A 356 16.12 16.25 2.31
C THR A 356 16.41 16.85 3.67
N ALA A 357 16.67 18.15 3.74
CA ALA A 357 16.67 18.84 5.03
C ALA A 357 15.29 18.68 5.70
N ALA A 358 15.29 18.43 7.01
CA ALA A 358 14.05 18.38 7.78
C ALA A 358 13.24 19.68 7.56
N PRO A 359 11.90 19.60 7.47
CA PRO A 359 11.07 20.80 7.49
C PRO A 359 11.43 21.62 8.73
N LYS A 360 11.58 22.94 8.59
CA LYS A 360 11.69 23.82 9.76
C LYS A 360 10.38 23.68 10.54
N GLU A 361 10.45 23.24 11.79
CA GLU A 361 9.31 23.30 12.70
C GLU A 361 8.83 24.76 12.74
N GLY A 362 7.54 24.96 12.46
CA GLY A 362 6.90 26.27 12.37
C GLY A 362 5.92 26.48 13.50
#